data_AF-A0A2W6YST7-F1
#
_entry.id   AF-A0A2W6YST7-F1
#
_cell.length_a   1.000
_cell.length_b   1.000
_cell.length_c   1.000
_cell.angle_alpha   90.00
_cell.angle_beta   90.00
_cell.angle_gamma   90.00
#
_symmetry.space_group_name_H-M   'P 1'
#
loop_
_entity.id
_entity.type
_entity.pdbx_description
1 polymer ?
#
loop_
_entity_poly.entity_id
_entity_poly.type
_entity_poly.pdbx_seq_one_letter_code
_entity_poly.pdbx_strand_id
1 'polypeptide(L)'
;MTDMAFGVSGRAADGRSWPCGTGEVSPESGQLSPEFGRLSADVAPDWLERLVAFLRRLHPVKTAEAVAAHCRGQVSAEQVRKWLALRSAPGGVAMICLASAYGPQLMLALYGPSPIGRPGWLELALKAMRVDEMEQRLVALRLDCDRELGRG
;
A
#
# COMPACT_ATOMS: atom_id res chain seq x y z
N MET A 1 17.96 -39.22 -6.08
CA MET A 1 16.70 -39.58 -5.39
C MET A 1 16.85 -39.16 -3.95
N THR A 2 16.41 -37.95 -3.62
CA THR A 2 16.37 -37.46 -2.24
C THR A 2 15.08 -36.67 -2.10
N ASP A 3 14.15 -37.32 -1.43
CA ASP A 3 12.81 -36.90 -1.09
C ASP A 3 12.89 -35.94 0.11
N MET A 4 12.35 -34.73 0.00
CA MET A 4 12.16 -33.81 1.13
C MET A 4 10.68 -33.80 1.50
N ALA A 5 10.27 -34.78 2.29
CA ALA A 5 8.99 -34.79 2.97
C ALA A 5 9.06 -33.92 4.24
N PHE A 6 8.33 -32.80 4.22
CA PHE A 6 8.07 -31.97 5.40
C PHE A 6 7.11 -32.69 6.34
N GLY A 7 7.62 -33.15 7.49
CA GLY A 7 6.82 -33.64 8.59
C GLY A 7 6.27 -32.47 9.41
N VAL A 8 4.99 -32.14 9.24
CA VAL A 8 4.23 -31.34 10.21
C VAL A 8 3.86 -32.28 11.36
N SER A 9 4.27 -31.95 12.58
CA SER A 9 3.77 -32.60 13.78
C SER A 9 3.46 -31.51 14.81
N GLY A 10 2.16 -31.30 15.03
CA GLY A 10 1.65 -30.31 15.97
C GLY A 10 1.61 -30.84 17.39
N ARG A 11 1.78 -29.93 18.36
CA ARG A 11 1.09 -30.01 19.64
C ARG A 11 1.03 -28.63 20.31
N ALA A 12 -0.18 -28.30 20.80
CA ALA A 12 -0.55 -27.06 21.44
C ALA A 12 0.00 -26.92 22.87
N ALA A 13 0.27 -25.68 23.32
CA ALA A 13 0.11 -25.24 24.71
C ALA A 13 0.16 -23.70 24.83
N ASP A 14 -0.91 -23.17 25.42
CA ASP A 14 -0.95 -22.11 26.44
C ASP A 14 -0.47 -20.67 26.18
N GLY A 15 -1.48 -19.78 26.16
CA GLY A 15 -1.63 -18.70 27.14
C GLY A 15 -0.43 -17.76 27.34
N ARG A 16 -0.41 -16.65 26.59
CA ARG A 16 0.34 -15.44 27.01
C ARG A 16 -0.60 -14.25 27.05
N SER A 17 -1.11 -13.98 28.26
CA SER A 17 -1.71 -12.70 28.62
C SER A 17 -0.61 -11.62 28.63
N TRP A 18 -0.89 -10.47 28.03
CA TRP A 18 -0.03 -9.30 28.14
C TRP A 18 -0.15 -8.74 29.56
N PRO A 19 0.95 -8.59 30.32
CA PRO A 19 0.89 -8.01 31.66
C PRO A 19 0.67 -6.49 31.55
N CYS A 20 -0.50 -6.01 31.99
CA CYS A 20 -0.67 -4.63 32.43
C CYS A 20 0.02 -4.48 33.77
N GLY A 21 1.22 -3.90 33.77
CA GLY A 21 1.90 -3.49 34.99
C GLY A 21 1.31 -2.18 35.52
N THR A 22 0.50 -2.27 36.57
CA THR A 22 0.22 -1.17 37.49
C THR A 22 1.46 -0.93 38.34
N GLY A 23 2.15 0.18 38.09
CA GLY A 23 3.21 0.72 38.93
C GLY A 23 2.93 2.20 39.18
N GLU A 24 2.93 2.58 40.46
CA GLU A 24 2.54 3.89 40.96
C GLU A 24 3.42 5.02 40.41
N VAL A 25 2.79 6.15 40.09
CA VAL A 25 3.44 7.33 39.50
C VAL A 25 3.81 8.30 40.62
N SER A 26 5.08 8.35 40.99
CA SER A 26 5.64 9.48 41.75
C SER A 26 5.84 10.69 40.82
N PRO A 27 5.61 11.93 41.30
CA PRO A 27 5.58 13.11 40.45
C PRO A 27 6.97 13.77 40.41
N GLU A 28 7.70 13.61 39.31
CA GLU A 28 8.72 14.60 38.95
C GLU A 28 8.61 15.01 37.49
N SER A 29 8.30 16.29 37.36
CA SER A 29 8.18 17.08 36.14
C SER A 29 9.43 16.99 35.29
N GLY A 30 9.32 16.30 34.16
CA GLY A 30 10.09 16.55 32.96
C GLY A 30 9.12 16.62 31.79
N GLN A 31 8.78 17.84 31.35
CA GLN A 31 7.99 18.06 30.15
C GLN A 31 8.72 17.45 28.95
N LEU A 32 8.38 16.21 28.60
CA LEU A 32 8.60 15.68 27.27
C LEU A 32 7.39 16.10 26.42
N SER A 33 7.53 17.25 25.77
CA SER A 33 6.64 17.66 24.68
C SER A 33 6.53 16.51 23.68
N PRO A 34 5.33 16.03 23.31
CA PRO A 34 5.20 15.07 22.24
C PRO A 34 5.29 15.82 20.91
N GLU A 35 6.50 15.90 20.37
CA GLU A 35 6.80 16.36 19.00
C GLU A 35 6.36 15.35 17.92
N PHE A 36 5.48 14.40 18.28
CA PHE A 36 4.69 13.56 17.37
C PHE A 36 3.67 14.34 16.49
N GLY A 37 3.79 15.68 16.44
CA GLY A 37 2.79 16.58 15.86
C GLY A 37 3.25 17.42 14.67
N ARG A 38 4.44 17.20 14.10
CA ARG A 38 4.85 17.84 12.84
C ARG A 38 5.41 16.81 11.86
N LEU A 39 4.55 15.91 11.37
CA LEU A 39 4.80 15.33 10.06
C LEU A 39 4.83 16.50 9.08
N SER A 40 5.97 16.66 8.41
CA SER A 40 6.41 17.97 7.94
C SER A 40 5.44 18.58 6.92
N ALA A 41 5.44 19.91 6.89
CA ALA A 41 4.74 20.71 5.90
C ALA A 41 5.37 20.58 4.48
N ASP A 42 6.19 19.55 4.23
CA ASP A 42 6.89 19.31 2.96
C ASP A 42 6.20 18.25 2.08
N VAL A 43 4.98 17.81 2.43
CA VAL A 43 4.15 17.15 1.43
C VAL A 43 3.83 18.21 0.39
N ALA A 44 4.37 18.05 -0.83
CA ALA A 44 4.15 18.99 -1.93
C ALA A 44 2.65 19.39 -1.97
N PRO A 45 2.34 20.69 -2.04
CA PRO A 45 0.96 21.19 -1.85
C PRO A 45 -0.07 20.50 -2.77
N ASP A 46 0.40 19.98 -3.91
CA ASP A 46 -0.40 19.38 -4.97
C ASP A 46 -0.56 17.85 -4.85
N TRP A 47 -0.16 17.22 -3.73
CA TRP A 47 -0.22 15.76 -3.58
C TRP A 47 -1.64 15.19 -3.76
N LEU A 48 -2.66 15.94 -3.32
CA LEU A 48 -4.06 15.56 -3.48
C LEU A 48 -4.47 15.61 -4.96
N GLU A 49 -3.99 16.58 -5.71
CA GLU A 49 -4.23 16.69 -7.15
C GLU A 49 -3.55 15.54 -7.90
N ARG A 50 -2.34 15.16 -7.49
CA ARG A 50 -1.62 14.00 -8.01
C ARG A 50 -2.34 12.69 -7.70
N LEU A 51 -2.90 12.56 -6.48
CA LEU A 51 -3.76 11.43 -6.13
C LEU A 51 -4.95 11.35 -7.08
N VAL A 52 -5.68 12.46 -7.27
CA VAL A 52 -6.84 12.51 -8.16
C VAL A 52 -6.46 12.17 -9.60
N ALA A 53 -5.36 12.72 -10.11
CA ALA A 53 -4.85 12.42 -11.44
C ALA A 53 -4.48 10.94 -11.60
N PHE A 54 -3.84 10.35 -10.58
CA PHE A 54 -3.50 8.93 -10.55
C PHE A 54 -4.75 8.05 -10.60
N LEU A 55 -5.75 8.33 -9.77
CA LEU A 55 -7.01 7.57 -9.72
C LEU A 55 -7.78 7.68 -11.04
N ARG A 56 -7.88 8.87 -11.63
CA ARG A 56 -8.54 9.07 -12.92
C ARG A 56 -7.82 8.40 -14.08
N ARG A 57 -6.49 8.31 -14.03
CA ARG A 57 -5.70 7.60 -15.04
C ARG A 57 -5.95 6.09 -15.00
N LEU A 58 -6.06 5.51 -13.80
CA LEU A 58 -6.33 4.07 -13.65
C LEU A 58 -7.79 3.71 -13.93
N HIS A 59 -8.72 4.58 -13.54
CA HIS A 59 -10.15 4.36 -13.66
C HIS A 59 -10.83 5.55 -14.35
N PRO A 60 -10.75 5.66 -15.69
CA PRO A 60 -11.26 6.81 -16.43
C PRO A 60 -12.80 6.91 -16.42
N VAL A 61 -13.48 5.77 -16.29
CA VAL A 61 -14.95 5.68 -16.21
C VAL A 61 -15.34 5.25 -14.81
N LYS A 62 -16.27 5.97 -14.17
CA LYS A 62 -16.78 5.65 -12.82
C LYS A 62 -15.66 5.49 -11.78
N THR A 63 -14.74 6.47 -11.74
CA THR A 63 -13.55 6.44 -10.87
C THR A 63 -13.91 6.16 -9.42
N ALA A 64 -14.98 6.77 -8.90
CA ALA A 64 -15.36 6.63 -7.50
C ALA A 64 -15.80 5.21 -7.14
N GLU A 65 -16.62 4.60 -8.00
CA GLU A 65 -17.13 3.25 -7.82
C GLU A 65 -16.01 2.22 -8.00
N ALA A 66 -15.14 2.42 -8.99
CA ALA A 66 -13.99 1.55 -9.23
C ALA A 66 -13.03 1.55 -8.03
N VAL A 67 -12.73 2.74 -7.48
CA VAL A 67 -11.85 2.86 -6.31
C VAL A 67 -12.48 2.22 -5.07
N ALA A 68 -13.77 2.44 -4.83
CA ALA A 68 -14.48 1.82 -3.72
C ALA A 68 -14.46 0.29 -3.81
N ALA A 69 -14.67 -0.26 -5.02
CA ALA A 69 -14.58 -1.70 -5.26
C ALA A 69 -13.14 -2.22 -5.06
N HIS A 70 -12.14 -1.50 -5.56
CA HIS A 70 -10.71 -1.87 -5.43
C HIS A 70 -10.24 -1.85 -3.97
N CYS A 71 -10.75 -0.93 -3.16
CA CYS A 71 -10.53 -0.86 -1.72
C CYS A 71 -11.46 -1.79 -0.91
N ARG A 72 -12.16 -2.74 -1.56
CA ARG A 72 -13.03 -3.73 -0.90
C ARG A 72 -14.12 -3.11 -0.01
N GLY A 73 -14.61 -1.92 -0.37
CA GLY A 73 -15.63 -1.19 0.40
C GLY A 73 -15.14 -0.50 1.66
N GLN A 74 -13.84 -0.52 1.97
CA GLN A 74 -13.27 0.22 3.12
C GLN A 74 -13.32 1.74 2.93
N VAL A 75 -13.44 2.19 1.67
CA VAL A 75 -13.64 3.58 1.28
C VAL A 75 -14.94 3.65 0.49
N SER A 76 -15.84 4.56 0.87
CA SER A 76 -17.10 4.74 0.15
C SER A 76 -16.89 5.55 -1.14
N ALA A 77 -17.70 5.27 -2.17
CA ALA A 77 -17.67 6.04 -3.41
C ALA A 77 -17.94 7.53 -3.17
N GLU A 78 -18.75 7.88 -2.16
CA GLU A 78 -19.00 9.27 -1.79
C GLU A 78 -17.75 9.98 -1.26
N GLN A 79 -16.96 9.30 -0.41
CA GLN A 79 -15.67 9.83 0.05
C GLN A 79 -14.72 10.05 -1.12
N VAL A 80 -14.64 9.09 -2.05
CA VAL A 80 -13.82 9.24 -3.25
C VAL A 80 -14.28 10.41 -4.10
N ARG A 81 -15.60 10.61 -4.28
CA ARG A 81 -16.12 11.78 -5.02
C ARG A 81 -15.71 13.11 -4.36
N LYS A 82 -15.67 13.19 -3.03
CA LYS A 82 -15.18 14.38 -2.31
C LYS A 82 -13.68 14.62 -2.57
N TRP A 83 -12.88 13.57 -2.62
CA TRP A 83 -11.45 13.68 -3.00
C TRP A 83 -11.27 14.11 -4.44
N LEU A 84 -12.02 13.52 -5.38
CA LEU A 84 -11.99 13.86 -6.81
C LEU A 84 -12.41 15.31 -7.09
N ALA A 85 -13.19 15.91 -6.21
CA ALA A 85 -13.59 17.31 -6.23
C ALA A 85 -12.66 18.23 -5.40
N LEU A 86 -11.57 17.68 -4.86
CA LEU A 86 -10.61 18.36 -3.98
C LEU A 86 -11.26 19.02 -2.74
N ARG A 87 -12.42 18.54 -2.32
CA ARG A 87 -13.17 19.08 -1.16
C ARG A 87 -12.72 18.53 0.17
N SER A 88 -12.06 17.36 0.15
CA SER A 88 -11.51 16.73 1.34
C SER A 88 -10.28 15.91 0.97
N ALA A 89 -9.34 15.78 1.92
CA ALA A 89 -8.24 14.83 1.81
C ALA A 89 -8.67 13.44 2.32
N PRO A 90 -8.05 12.35 1.83
CA PRO A 90 -8.18 11.04 2.47
C PRO A 90 -7.60 11.08 3.89
N GLY A 91 -8.33 10.53 4.86
CA GLY A 91 -7.82 10.32 6.22
C GLY A 91 -6.77 9.20 6.26
N GLY A 92 -6.11 9.01 7.41
CA GLY A 92 -5.04 8.02 7.55
C GLY A 92 -5.46 6.58 7.21
N VAL A 93 -6.65 6.16 7.66
CA VAL A 93 -7.19 4.82 7.34
C VAL A 93 -7.41 4.68 5.82
N ALA A 94 -8.01 5.68 5.20
CA ALA A 94 -8.21 5.71 3.75
C ALA A 94 -6.88 5.64 2.98
N MET A 95 -5.86 6.35 3.47
CA MET A 95 -4.51 6.31 2.88
C MET A 95 -3.88 4.92 2.98
N ILE A 96 -4.03 4.23 4.12
CA ILE A 96 -3.54 2.84 4.27
C ILE A 96 -4.30 1.92 3.30
N CYS A 97 -5.62 2.02 3.21
CA CYS A 97 -6.41 1.22 2.28
C CYS A 97 -5.99 1.45 0.82
N LEU A 98 -5.77 2.70 0.43
CA LEU A 98 -5.29 3.04 -0.91
C LEU A 98 -3.87 2.49 -1.15
N ALA A 99 -2.96 2.64 -0.19
CA ALA A 99 -1.61 2.12 -0.28
C ALA A 99 -1.58 0.59 -0.41
N SER A 100 -2.44 -0.12 0.32
CA SER A 100 -2.58 -1.57 0.21
C SER A 100 -3.21 -2.02 -1.11
N ALA A 101 -4.13 -1.23 -1.68
CA ALA A 101 -4.83 -1.59 -2.90
C ALA A 101 -4.04 -1.29 -4.18
N TYR A 102 -3.31 -0.16 -4.22
CA TYR A 102 -2.56 0.30 -5.40
C TYR A 102 -1.04 0.10 -5.28
N GLY A 103 -0.55 -0.13 -4.07
CA GLY A 103 0.85 -0.45 -3.81
C GLY A 103 1.83 0.72 -4.06
N PRO A 104 3.10 0.40 -4.38
CA PRO A 104 4.18 1.37 -4.58
C PRO A 104 3.89 2.43 -5.65
N GLN A 105 3.10 2.10 -6.67
CA GLN A 105 2.72 3.01 -7.76
C GLN A 105 1.96 4.24 -7.25
N LEU A 106 1.12 4.06 -6.23
CA LEU A 106 0.43 5.17 -5.59
C LEU A 106 1.44 6.10 -4.92
N MET A 107 2.34 5.55 -4.11
CA MET A 107 3.36 6.35 -3.42
C MET A 107 4.21 7.13 -4.42
N LEU A 108 4.62 6.50 -5.53
CA LEU A 108 5.32 7.16 -6.62
C LEU A 108 4.56 8.38 -7.16
N ALA A 109 3.25 8.26 -7.36
CA ALA A 109 2.42 9.37 -7.83
C ALA A 109 2.36 10.52 -6.80
N LEU A 110 2.31 10.19 -5.51
CA LEU A 110 2.21 11.17 -4.42
C LEU A 110 3.52 11.92 -4.16
N TYR A 111 4.67 11.25 -4.24
CA TYR A 111 5.98 11.88 -3.99
C TYR A 111 6.29 12.99 -5.01
N GLY A 112 5.80 12.88 -6.25
CA GLY A 112 6.00 13.90 -7.28
C GLY A 112 7.49 14.26 -7.52
N PRO A 113 7.76 15.41 -8.15
CA PRO A 113 9.11 15.98 -8.19
C PRO A 113 9.45 16.54 -6.81
N SER A 114 10.01 15.69 -5.93
CA SER A 114 10.49 16.10 -4.61
C SER A 114 11.96 16.53 -4.67
N PRO A 115 12.36 17.63 -4.01
CA PRO A 115 13.76 18.05 -3.90
C PRO A 115 14.62 17.05 -3.11
N ILE A 116 13.99 16.24 -2.25
CA ILE A 116 14.65 15.22 -1.42
C ILE A 116 14.84 13.91 -2.21
N GLY A 117 14.28 13.83 -3.42
CA GLY A 117 14.30 12.63 -4.26
C GLY A 117 13.35 11.54 -3.76
N ARG A 118 13.27 10.45 -4.53
CA ARG A 118 12.46 9.28 -4.18
C ARG A 118 13.22 8.42 -3.16
N PRO A 119 12.55 7.90 -2.12
CA PRO A 119 13.24 7.09 -1.12
C PRO A 119 13.67 5.74 -1.73
N GLY A 120 14.84 5.25 -1.31
CA GLY A 120 15.45 4.04 -1.89
C GLY A 120 14.58 2.78 -1.79
N TRP A 121 13.79 2.65 -0.72
CA TRP A 121 12.84 1.53 -0.58
C TRP A 121 11.77 1.53 -1.68
N LEU A 122 11.34 2.71 -2.13
CA LEU A 122 10.33 2.86 -3.17
C LEU A 122 10.91 2.47 -4.53
N GLU A 123 12.16 2.85 -4.81
CA GLU A 123 12.87 2.42 -6.01
C GLU A 123 13.01 0.90 -6.07
N LEU A 124 13.38 0.27 -4.95
CA LEU A 124 13.48 -1.20 -4.87
C LEU A 124 12.14 -1.87 -5.11
N ALA A 125 11.07 -1.37 -4.49
CA ALA A 125 9.72 -1.90 -4.68
C ALA A 125 9.24 -1.77 -6.13
N LEU A 126 9.49 -0.62 -6.78
CA LEU A 126 9.15 -0.41 -8.20
C LEU A 126 9.95 -1.31 -9.14
N LYS A 127 11.23 -1.57 -8.82
CA LYS A 127 12.06 -2.52 -9.58
C LYS A 127 11.53 -3.94 -9.45
N ALA A 128 11.18 -4.38 -8.25
CA ALA A 128 10.60 -5.70 -8.02
C ALA A 128 9.30 -5.90 -8.82
N MET A 129 8.37 -4.93 -8.75
CA MET A 129 7.13 -4.98 -9.54
C MET A 129 7.38 -5.10 -11.05
N ARG A 130 8.42 -4.45 -11.57
CA ARG A 130 8.77 -4.52 -12.99
C ARG A 130 9.33 -5.89 -13.37
N VAL A 131 10.13 -6.50 -12.50
CA VAL A 131 10.65 -7.85 -12.72
C VAL A 131 9.49 -8.85 -12.77
N ASP A 132 8.60 -8.81 -11.79
CA ASP A 132 7.42 -9.69 -11.74
C ASP A 132 6.54 -9.56 -13.00
N GLU A 133 6.32 -8.31 -13.47
CA GLU A 133 5.56 -8.06 -14.70
C GLU A 133 6.24 -8.68 -15.93
N MET A 134 7.57 -8.58 -16.02
CA MET A 134 8.31 -9.18 -17.14
C MET A 134 8.27 -10.72 -17.07
N GLU A 135 8.39 -11.30 -15.88
CA GLU A 135 8.30 -12.75 -15.68
C GLU A 135 6.92 -13.29 -16.07
N GLN A 136 5.84 -12.61 -15.68
CA GLN A 136 4.49 -12.98 -16.09
C GLN A 136 4.31 -12.97 -17.61
N ARG A 137 4.90 -11.98 -18.30
CA ARG A 137 4.89 -11.92 -19.77
C ARG A 137 5.66 -13.07 -20.41
N LEU A 138 6.82 -13.44 -19.85
CA LEU A 138 7.59 -14.60 -20.33
C LEU A 138 6.81 -15.91 -20.17
N VAL A 139 6.13 -16.09 -19.04
CA VAL A 139 5.28 -17.26 -18.81
C VAL A 139 4.12 -17.30 -19.80
N ALA A 140 3.44 -16.17 -20.03
CA ALA A 140 2.34 -16.09 -20.99
C ALA A 140 2.79 -16.47 -22.41
N LEU A 141 3.90 -15.89 -22.88
CA LEU A 141 4.45 -16.20 -24.21
C LEU A 141 4.84 -17.67 -24.36
N ARG A 142 5.42 -18.27 -23.30
CA ARG A 142 5.78 -19.68 -23.33
C ARG A 142 4.56 -20.58 -23.45
N LEU A 143 3.49 -20.27 -22.72
CA LEU A 143 2.22 -21.00 -22.81
C LEU A 143 1.57 -20.89 -24.20
N ASP A 144 1.71 -19.73 -24.85
CA ASP A 144 1.19 -19.53 -26.21
C ASP A 144 1.99 -20.34 -27.23
N CYS A 145 3.33 -20.35 -27.16
CA CYS A 145 4.17 -21.21 -28.01
C CYS A 145 3.85 -22.70 -27.83
N ASP A 146 3.69 -23.16 -26.59
CA ASP A 146 3.37 -24.57 -26.30
C ASP A 146 1.99 -24.96 -26.89
N ARG A 147 1.03 -24.02 -26.88
CA ARG A 147 -0.30 -24.22 -27.48
C ARG A 147 -0.24 -24.31 -29.01
N GLU A 148 0.64 -23.52 -29.65
CA GLU A 148 0.82 -23.54 -31.10
C GLU A 148 1.53 -24.82 -31.57
N LEU A 149 2.55 -25.28 -30.84
CA LEU A 149 3.28 -26.51 -31.15
C LEU A 149 2.46 -27.78 -30.89
N GLY A 150 1.56 -27.78 -29.89
CA GLY A 150 0.65 -28.91 -29.63
C GLY A 150 -0.55 -29.02 -30.57
N ARG A 151 -0.72 -28.06 -31.50
CA ARG A 151 -1.77 -28.07 -32.54
C ARG A 151 -1.28 -28.52 -33.91
N GLY A 152 0.03 -28.73 -34.09
CA GLY A 152 0.64 -29.28 -35.32
C GLY A 152 0.81 -30.79 -35.24
#